data_AF-A0A527V0U4-F1
#
_entry.id   AF-A0A527V0U4-F1
#
_cell.length_a   1.000
_cell.length_b   1.000
_cell.length_c   1.000
_cell.angle_alpha   90.00
_cell.angle_beta   90.00
_cell.angle_gamma   90.00
#
_symmetry.space_group_name_H-M   'P 1'
#
loop_
_entity.id
_entity.type
_entity.pdbx_description
1 polymer ?
#
loop_
_entity_poly.entity_id
_entity_poly.type
_entity_poly.pdbx_seq_one_letter_code
_entity_poly.pdbx_strand_id
1 'polypeptide(L)'
;MAASTSRAERRRAAKTAPMSAPVIVQIRPLTIAEMAPGETYEPGYVVFCIETLRSFGVSGRDGFGFQCQVWLPPEHREPTEFNARLAMELLRRSSPDACAMIDKIAALSRDPRSRKEARRIGMTEGFVSPDRSAAFMGRANTPPVRAAAP
;
A
#
# COMPACT_ATOMS: atom_id res chain seq x y z
N MET A 1 -30.63 -11.93 -22.04
CA MET A 1 -29.71 -13.02 -22.48
C MET A 1 -28.31 -12.65 -22.03
N ALA A 2 -27.76 -13.31 -21.00
CA ALA A 2 -26.41 -13.01 -20.48
C ALA A 2 -25.37 -13.86 -21.23
N ALA A 3 -24.42 -13.21 -21.90
CA ALA A 3 -23.37 -13.88 -22.66
C ALA A 3 -22.40 -14.63 -21.73
N SER A 4 -22.38 -15.97 -21.83
CA SER A 4 -21.42 -16.82 -21.15
C SER A 4 -20.07 -16.71 -21.86
N THR A 5 -19.20 -15.82 -21.37
CA THR A 5 -17.84 -15.66 -21.91
C THR A 5 -17.03 -16.94 -21.64
N SER A 6 -16.50 -17.54 -22.70
CA SER A 6 -15.83 -18.84 -22.65
C SER A 6 -14.56 -18.81 -21.78
N ARG A 7 -14.19 -19.94 -21.17
CA ARG A 7 -12.96 -20.06 -20.33
C ARG A 7 -11.68 -19.69 -21.10
N ALA A 8 -11.68 -19.87 -22.42
CA ALA A 8 -10.59 -19.52 -23.32
C ALA A 8 -10.49 -17.99 -23.54
N GLU A 9 -11.61 -17.30 -23.70
CA GLU A 9 -11.64 -15.83 -23.75
C GLU A 9 -11.21 -15.21 -22.43
N ARG A 10 -11.63 -15.75 -21.28
CA ARG A 10 -11.16 -15.28 -19.97
C ARG A 10 -9.65 -15.43 -19.81
N ARG A 11 -9.08 -16.55 -20.30
CA ARG A 11 -7.62 -16.78 -20.29
C ARG A 11 -6.87 -15.86 -21.26
N ARG A 12 -7.42 -15.56 -22.44
CA ARG A 12 -6.83 -14.60 -23.37
C ARG A 12 -6.90 -13.17 -22.79
N ALA A 13 -8.04 -12.75 -22.27
CA ALA A 13 -8.21 -11.45 -21.63
C ALA A 13 -7.26 -11.27 -20.42
N ALA A 14 -7.02 -12.33 -19.64
CA ALA A 14 -6.03 -12.31 -18.55
C ALA A 14 -4.58 -12.23 -19.04
N LYS A 15 -4.24 -12.84 -20.18
CA LYS A 15 -2.90 -12.73 -20.80
C LYS A 15 -2.63 -11.36 -21.43
N THR A 16 -3.68 -10.66 -21.86
CA THR A 16 -3.58 -9.31 -22.45
C THR A 16 -3.90 -8.20 -21.44
N ALA A 17 -4.27 -8.56 -20.21
CA ALA A 17 -4.54 -7.59 -19.16
C ALA A 17 -3.25 -6.80 -18.89
N PRO A 18 -3.25 -5.47 -19.07
CA PRO A 18 -2.04 -4.68 -18.83
C PRO A 18 -1.63 -4.84 -17.36
N MET A 19 -0.35 -5.17 -17.12
CA MET A 19 0.19 -5.34 -15.78
C MET A 19 -0.17 -4.15 -14.87
N SER A 20 -0.46 -4.39 -13.60
CA SER A 20 -0.62 -3.31 -12.63
C SER A 20 0.68 -2.50 -12.53
N ALA A 21 0.54 -1.20 -12.28
CA ALA A 21 1.67 -0.41 -11.83
C ALA A 21 2.17 -0.94 -10.47
N PRO A 22 3.47 -0.84 -10.18
CA PRO A 22 3.99 -1.16 -8.86
C PRO A 22 3.37 -0.24 -7.80
N VAL A 23 3.25 -0.78 -6.59
CA VAL A 23 2.88 -0.04 -5.38
C VAL A 23 4.12 0.11 -4.50
N ILE A 24 4.15 1.16 -3.70
CA ILE A 24 5.23 1.41 -2.75
C ILE A 24 4.80 0.81 -1.41
N VAL A 25 5.66 -0.03 -0.82
CA VAL A 25 5.39 -0.67 0.47
C VAL A 25 6.54 -0.41 1.43
N GLN A 26 6.22 -0.16 2.70
CA GLN A 26 7.20 0.01 3.76
C GLN A 26 6.73 -0.75 5.01
N ILE A 27 7.65 -1.50 5.61
CA ILE A 27 7.55 -1.96 6.99
C ILE A 27 8.61 -1.20 7.78
N ARG A 28 8.24 -0.67 8.94
CA ARG A 28 9.20 -0.08 9.87
C ARG A 28 8.72 -0.21 11.32
N PRO A 29 9.63 -0.12 12.30
CA PRO A 29 9.24 -0.09 13.70
C PRO A 29 8.21 1.01 13.98
N LEU A 30 7.26 0.71 14.88
CA LEU A 30 6.36 1.72 15.43
C LEU A 30 7.16 2.74 16.24
N THR A 31 6.94 4.02 15.97
CA THR A 31 7.56 5.12 16.73
C THR A 31 6.56 5.72 17.71
N ILE A 32 7.06 6.33 18.79
CA ILE A 32 6.23 6.97 19.83
C ILE A 32 5.31 8.05 19.22
N ALA A 33 5.77 8.76 18.18
CA ALA A 33 5.01 9.81 17.52
C ALA A 33 3.74 9.31 16.80
N GLU A 34 3.66 8.01 16.54
CA GLU A 34 2.54 7.36 15.83
C GLU A 34 1.57 6.66 16.76
N MET A 35 1.92 6.57 18.05
CA MET A 35 1.05 6.03 19.07
C MET A 35 -0.01 7.07 19.43
N ALA A 36 -1.24 6.60 19.61
CA ALA A 36 -2.30 7.43 20.17
C ALA A 36 -1.96 7.77 21.63
N PRO A 37 -2.32 8.97 22.12
CA PRO A 37 -2.15 9.31 23.54
C PRO A 37 -2.86 8.27 24.43
N GLY A 38 -2.11 7.66 25.35
CA GLY A 38 -2.62 6.61 26.24
C GLY A 38 -2.54 5.19 25.69
N GLU A 39 -2.07 5.01 24.45
CA GLU A 39 -1.80 3.69 23.87
C GLU A 39 -0.58 3.04 24.57
N THR A 40 -0.70 1.76 24.89
CA THR A 40 0.42 1.00 25.49
C THR A 40 1.34 0.52 24.39
N TYR A 41 2.65 0.77 24.52
CA TYR A 41 3.63 0.23 23.59
C TYR A 41 3.75 -1.28 23.80
N GLU A 42 3.23 -2.07 22.87
CA GLU A 42 3.43 -3.51 22.86
C GLU A 42 4.56 -3.88 21.89
N PRO A 43 5.66 -4.48 22.38
CA PRO A 43 6.76 -4.89 21.52
C PRO A 43 6.29 -5.88 20.45
N GLY A 44 6.60 -5.55 19.19
CA GLY A 44 6.31 -6.41 18.04
C GLY A 44 5.28 -5.85 17.06
N TYR A 45 4.66 -4.73 17.38
CA TYR A 45 3.97 -3.93 16.39
C TYR A 45 4.96 -3.20 15.48
N VAL A 46 4.72 -3.33 14.19
CA VAL A 46 5.37 -2.56 13.14
C VAL A 46 4.31 -1.74 12.42
N VAL A 47 4.76 -0.65 11.80
CA VAL A 47 3.94 0.14 10.89
C VAL A 47 4.06 -0.47 9.51
N PHE A 48 2.92 -0.87 8.95
CA PHE A 48 2.78 -1.23 7.55
C PHE A 48 2.20 -0.03 6.79
N CYS A 49 2.90 0.38 5.74
CA CYS A 49 2.39 1.35 4.79
C CYS A 49 2.39 0.78 3.39
N ILE A 50 1.31 1.08 2.66
CA ILE A 50 1.20 0.83 1.23
C ILE A 50 0.62 2.07 0.54
N GLU A 51 1.23 2.48 -0.57
CA GLU A 51 0.81 3.64 -1.36
C GLU A 51 0.88 3.38 -2.87
N THR A 52 0.02 4.07 -3.61
CA THR A 52 0.11 4.14 -5.08
C THR A 52 1.16 5.17 -5.51
N LEU A 53 1.60 5.09 -6.76
CA LEU A 53 2.35 6.18 -7.38
C LEU A 53 1.54 7.48 -7.40
N ARG A 54 2.24 8.61 -7.35
CA ARG A 54 1.68 9.97 -7.39
C ARG A 54 1.16 10.30 -8.79
N SER A 55 -0.09 9.91 -9.03
CA SER A 55 -0.76 10.05 -10.33
C SER A 55 -2.25 10.36 -10.23
N PHE A 56 -2.72 10.55 -9.00
CA PHE A 56 -4.10 10.82 -8.63
C PHE A 56 -4.25 12.27 -8.13
N GLY A 57 -5.49 12.74 -7.95
CA GLY A 57 -5.77 14.11 -7.50
C GLY A 57 -5.85 15.17 -8.61
N VAL A 58 -6.31 16.37 -8.25
CA VAL A 58 -6.59 17.48 -9.18
C VAL A 58 -5.31 17.97 -9.86
N SER A 59 -4.18 17.91 -9.14
CA SER A 59 -2.85 18.29 -9.63
C SER A 59 -2.15 17.17 -10.41
N GLY A 60 -2.68 15.94 -10.37
CA GLY A 60 -2.03 14.75 -10.90
C GLY A 60 -0.76 14.32 -10.14
N ARG A 61 -0.54 14.86 -8.93
CA ARG A 61 0.65 14.60 -8.10
C ARG A 61 0.32 13.95 -6.75
N ASP A 62 -0.94 13.59 -6.53
CA ASP A 62 -1.38 12.98 -5.27
C ASP A 62 -1.31 11.45 -5.40
N GLY A 63 -0.93 10.79 -4.32
CA GLY A 63 -1.02 9.33 -4.17
C GLY A 63 -2.22 8.96 -3.30
N PHE A 64 -2.62 7.70 -3.32
CA PHE A 64 -3.51 7.13 -2.31
C PHE A 64 -2.71 6.16 -1.45
N GLY A 65 -2.80 6.32 -0.12
CA GLY A 65 -2.00 5.58 0.83
C GLY A 65 -2.79 5.11 2.04
N PHE A 66 -2.34 4.00 2.63
CA PHE A 66 -2.94 3.38 3.82
C PHE A 66 -1.86 3.05 4.87
N GLN A 67 -2.06 3.47 6.14
CA GLN A 67 -1.20 3.14 7.28
C GLN A 67 -1.98 2.25 8.22
N CYS A 68 -1.32 1.24 8.76
CA CYS A 68 -1.82 0.58 9.95
C CYS A 68 -0.67 0.00 10.75
N GLN A 69 -0.95 -0.25 12.02
CA GLN A 69 -0.09 -1.06 12.88
C GLN A 69 -0.43 -2.54 12.65
N VAL A 70 0.59 -3.40 12.60
CA VAL A 70 0.43 -4.85 12.50
C VAL A 70 1.46 -5.51 13.41
N TRP A 71 1.02 -6.47 14.19
CA TRP A 71 1.94 -7.29 14.97
C TRP A 71 2.60 -8.35 14.08
N LEU A 72 3.92 -8.46 14.13
CA LEU A 72 4.69 -9.48 13.42
C LEU A 72 5.63 -10.24 14.38
N PRO A 73 5.85 -11.55 14.18
CA PRO A 73 6.90 -12.30 14.86
C PRO A 73 8.29 -11.67 14.63
N PRO A 74 9.24 -11.75 15.59
CA PRO A 74 10.56 -11.14 15.49
C PRO A 74 11.30 -11.39 14.17
N GLU A 75 11.25 -12.63 13.67
CA GLU A 75 11.85 -13.09 12.41
C GLU A 75 11.26 -12.42 11.15
N HIS A 76 10.09 -11.79 11.27
CA HIS A 76 9.35 -11.17 10.17
C HIS A 76 9.25 -9.65 10.27
N ARG A 77 9.96 -9.00 11.19
CA ARG A 77 9.91 -7.54 11.37
C ARG A 77 10.81 -6.78 10.41
N GLU A 78 11.78 -7.46 9.78
CA GLU A 78 12.67 -6.82 8.83
C GLU A 78 11.92 -6.39 7.56
N PRO A 79 12.29 -5.25 6.96
CA PRO A 79 11.66 -4.75 5.75
C PRO A 79 12.15 -5.54 4.53
N THR A 80 11.58 -6.73 4.33
CA THR A 80 11.81 -7.57 3.15
C THR A 80 10.52 -7.70 2.33
N GLU A 81 10.64 -8.06 1.06
CA GLU A 81 9.47 -8.30 0.21
C GLU A 81 8.58 -9.42 0.77
N PHE A 82 9.20 -10.49 1.28
CA PHE A 82 8.49 -11.61 1.89
C PHE A 82 7.67 -11.14 3.10
N ASN A 83 8.30 -10.39 4.02
CA ASN A 83 7.63 -9.90 5.22
C ASN A 83 6.53 -8.88 4.90
N ALA A 84 6.71 -8.04 3.87
CA ALA A 84 5.68 -7.13 3.38
C ALA A 84 4.43 -7.87 2.88
N ARG A 85 4.63 -8.96 2.13
CA ARG A 85 3.53 -9.81 1.67
C ARG A 85 2.83 -10.50 2.84
N LEU A 86 3.59 -11.02 3.80
CA LEU A 86 3.06 -11.64 5.02
C LEU A 86 2.21 -10.64 5.82
N ALA A 87 2.72 -9.44 6.07
CA ALA A 87 2.00 -8.38 6.76
C ALA A 87 0.68 -8.02 6.05
N MET A 88 0.73 -7.87 4.73
CA MET A 88 -0.47 -7.60 3.93
C MET A 88 -1.50 -8.73 4.02
N GLU A 89 -1.07 -9.99 4.01
CA GLU A 89 -1.96 -11.15 4.15
C GLU A 89 -2.60 -11.22 5.55
N LEU A 90 -1.82 -10.97 6.60
CA LEU A 90 -2.33 -10.90 7.97
C LEU A 90 -3.38 -9.80 8.11
N LEU A 91 -3.11 -8.60 7.58
CA LEU A 91 -4.05 -7.48 7.59
C LEU A 91 -5.36 -7.78 6.87
N ARG A 92 -5.29 -8.46 5.71
CA ARG A 92 -6.49 -8.89 4.96
C ARG A 92 -7.35 -9.87 5.75
N ARG A 93 -6.75 -10.67 6.65
CA ARG A 93 -7.46 -11.65 7.48
C ARG A 93 -8.00 -11.03 8.78
N SER A 94 -7.31 -10.04 9.34
CA SER A 94 -7.62 -9.48 10.66
C SER A 94 -8.52 -8.25 10.63
N SER A 95 -8.51 -7.45 9.55
CA SER A 95 -9.23 -6.18 9.49
C SER A 95 -9.98 -6.01 8.17
N PRO A 96 -11.33 -5.95 8.20
CA PRO A 96 -12.14 -5.64 7.02
C PRO A 96 -11.78 -4.28 6.39
N ASP A 97 -11.47 -3.28 7.22
CA ASP A 97 -11.09 -1.94 6.77
C ASP A 97 -9.74 -1.97 6.04
N ALA A 98 -8.75 -2.67 6.60
CA ALA A 98 -7.47 -2.85 5.93
C ALA A 98 -7.64 -3.59 4.60
N CYS A 99 -8.49 -4.64 4.57
CA CYS A 99 -8.79 -5.36 3.35
C CYS A 99 -9.39 -4.44 2.27
N ALA A 100 -10.38 -3.63 2.62
CA ALA A 100 -11.00 -2.66 1.71
C ALA A 100 -10.00 -1.63 1.19
N MET A 101 -9.09 -1.13 2.03
CA MET A 101 -8.05 -0.18 1.62
C MET A 101 -7.01 -0.81 0.70
N ILE A 102 -6.57 -2.04 0.98
CA ILE A 102 -5.63 -2.78 0.11
C ILE A 102 -6.30 -3.06 -1.25
N ASP A 103 -7.57 -3.44 -1.28
CA ASP A 103 -8.31 -3.67 -2.52
C ASP A 103 -8.48 -2.38 -3.34
N LYS A 104 -8.75 -1.26 -2.67
CA LYS A 104 -8.78 0.06 -3.31
C LYS A 104 -7.43 0.41 -3.94
N ILE A 105 -6.34 0.21 -3.21
CA ILE A 105 -4.98 0.44 -3.76
C ILE A 105 -4.70 -0.49 -4.94
N ALA A 106 -5.10 -1.75 -4.87
CA ALA A 106 -4.95 -2.70 -5.98
C ALA A 106 -5.81 -2.31 -7.20
N ALA A 107 -6.97 -1.70 -7.01
CA ALA A 107 -7.76 -1.15 -8.11
C ALA A 107 -7.06 0.06 -8.75
N LEU A 108 -6.56 0.98 -7.93
CA LEU A 108 -5.84 2.17 -8.39
C LEU A 108 -4.51 1.82 -9.09
N SER A 109 -3.78 0.80 -8.64
CA SER A 109 -2.55 0.36 -9.31
C SER A 109 -2.80 -0.16 -10.73
N ARG A 110 -4.02 -0.64 -11.00
CA ARG A 110 -4.47 -1.06 -12.34
C ARG A 110 -5.00 0.09 -13.20
N ASP A 111 -5.05 1.32 -12.69
CA ASP A 111 -5.43 2.49 -13.47
C ASP A 111 -4.38 2.79 -14.55
N PRO A 112 -4.78 3.16 -15.79
CA PRO A 112 -3.87 3.59 -16.83
C PRO A 112 -2.89 4.71 -16.41
N ARG A 113 -3.33 5.63 -15.54
CA ARG A 113 -2.51 6.75 -15.03
C ARG A 113 -1.33 6.22 -14.21
N SER A 114 -1.58 5.26 -13.32
CA SER A 114 -0.53 4.60 -12.53
C SER A 114 0.51 3.93 -13.43
N ARG A 115 0.08 3.24 -14.49
CA ARG A 115 1.01 2.59 -15.44
C ARG A 115 1.85 3.60 -16.21
N LYS A 116 1.22 4.69 -16.67
CA LYS A 116 1.93 5.76 -17.37
C LYS A 116 2.99 6.38 -16.45
N GLU A 117 2.63 6.59 -15.19
CA GLU A 117 3.53 7.13 -14.19
C GLU A 117 4.70 6.17 -13.90
N ALA A 118 4.42 4.89 -13.69
CA ALA A 118 5.46 3.87 -13.50
C ALA A 118 6.48 3.86 -14.65
N ARG A 119 6.00 3.92 -15.90
CA ARG A 119 6.88 4.02 -17.09
C ARG A 119 7.68 5.31 -17.12
N ARG A 120 7.07 6.44 -16.76
CA ARG A 120 7.73 7.76 -16.72
C ARG A 120 8.90 7.77 -15.75
N ILE A 121 8.74 7.16 -14.58
CA ILE A 121 9.77 7.12 -13.53
C ILE A 121 10.68 5.89 -13.62
N GLY A 122 10.49 5.03 -14.63
CA GLY A 122 11.29 3.81 -14.81
C GLY A 122 11.11 2.77 -13.71
N MET A 123 10.00 2.82 -12.95
CA MET A 123 9.73 1.86 -11.89
C MET A 123 9.32 0.50 -12.48
N THR A 124 9.92 -0.54 -11.94
CA THR A 124 9.62 -1.95 -12.24
C THR A 124 9.11 -2.64 -10.99
N GLU A 125 8.46 -3.79 -11.16
CA GLU A 125 8.01 -4.62 -10.03
C GLU A 125 9.23 -5.21 -9.32
N GLY A 126 9.33 -4.96 -8.02
CA GLY A 126 10.44 -5.42 -7.19
C GLY A 126 10.45 -4.75 -5.82
N PHE A 127 11.34 -5.21 -4.96
CA PHE A 127 11.51 -4.62 -3.63
C PHE A 127 12.16 -3.23 -3.70
N VAL A 128 11.54 -2.27 -3.03
CA VAL A 128 12.10 -0.94 -2.79
C VAL A 128 12.44 -0.83 -1.31
N SER A 129 13.73 -0.65 -0.98
CA SER A 129 14.17 -0.46 0.40
C SER A 129 13.43 0.71 1.08
N PRO A 130 13.22 0.68 2.41
CA PRO A 130 12.56 1.75 3.15
C PRO A 130 13.06 3.16 2.79
N ASP A 131 14.36 3.39 2.73
CA ASP A 131 14.95 4.71 2.44
C ASP A 131 14.59 5.23 1.05
N ARG A 132 14.62 4.34 0.05
CA ARG A 132 14.17 4.65 -1.31
C ARG A 132 12.66 4.83 -1.37
N SER A 133 11.90 4.02 -0.63
CA SER A 133 10.44 4.10 -0.59
C SER A 133 9.98 5.43 0.01
N ALA A 134 10.69 5.94 1.03
CA ALA A 134 10.36 7.18 1.73
C ALA A 134 10.26 8.41 0.81
N ALA A 135 11.08 8.47 -0.25
CA ALA A 135 11.03 9.56 -1.23
C ALA A 135 9.72 9.58 -2.04
N PHE A 136 9.06 8.43 -2.19
CA PHE A 136 7.80 8.32 -2.93
C PHE A 136 6.59 8.46 -2.02
N MET A 137 6.73 8.01 -0.77
CA MET A 137 5.65 8.01 0.22
C MET A 137 5.22 9.45 0.52
N GLY A 138 3.92 9.69 0.45
CA GLY A 138 3.29 10.97 0.74
C GLY A 138 3.15 11.27 2.23
N ARG A 139 3.61 10.37 3.12
CA ARG A 139 3.53 10.60 4.56
C ARG A 139 4.59 11.55 5.08
N ALA A 140 4.20 12.81 5.16
CA ALA A 140 3.96 13.45 6.44
C ALA A 140 4.53 12.71 7.67
N ASN A 141 5.69 13.15 8.16
CA ASN A 141 5.93 13.31 9.61
C ASN A 141 4.99 14.40 10.20
N THR A 142 3.77 14.54 9.67
CA THR A 142 2.85 15.59 10.09
C THR A 142 2.05 15.03 11.25
N PRO A 143 2.20 15.60 12.47
CA PRO A 143 1.33 15.24 13.58
C PRO A 143 -0.14 15.46 13.16
N PRO A 144 -1.10 14.73 13.74
CA PRO A 144 -2.51 14.95 13.44
C PRO A 144 -2.81 16.43 13.62
N VAL A 145 -3.26 17.08 12.54
CA VAL A 145 -3.83 18.43 12.62
C VAL A 145 -4.96 18.33 13.62
N ARG A 146 -4.74 18.87 14.83
CA ARG A 146 -5.80 19.10 15.80
C ARG A 146 -6.86 19.88 15.05
N ALA A 147 -8.03 19.26 14.85
CA ALA A 147 -9.23 20.04 14.63
C ALA A 147 -9.33 21.00 15.82
N ALA A 148 -9.10 22.28 15.56
CA ALA A 148 -9.44 23.31 16.51
C ALA A 148 -10.96 23.21 16.70
N ALA A 149 -11.37 22.69 17.86
CA ALA A 149 -12.74 22.88 18.32
C ALA A 149 -12.85 24.33 18.83
N PRO A 150 -14.01 24.98 18.60
CA PRO A 150 -14.24 26.39 18.92
C PRO A 150 -14.13 26.71 20.42
#